data_AF-Q8TV75-F1
#
_entry.id   AF-Q8TV75-F1
#
_cell.length_a   1.000
_cell.length_b   1.000
_cell.length_c   1.000
_cell.angle_alpha   90.00
_cell.angle_beta   90.00
_cell.angle_gamma   90.00
#
_symmetry.space_group_name_H-M   'P 1'
#
loop_
_entity.id
_entity.type
_entity.pdbx_description
1 polymer ?
#
loop_
_entity_poly.entity_id
_entity_poly.type
_entity_poly.pdbx_seq_one_letter_code
_entity_poly.pdbx_strand_id
1 'polypeptide(L)'
;MYALGVGMRRRVRRQDLVTAVRWGLEEAGELGEIITITRKRDQPSGKALVEIGRRFGIPVRFVEKLADHTPSDSRARDLLGAPGSVCEGVLITHGYEIVRPKRTFGNTVTAALGWKRSRK
;
A
#
# COMPACT_ATOMS: atom_id res chain seq x y z
N MET A 1 3.80 14.70 -4.02
CA MET A 1 4.13 13.38 -4.60
C MET A 1 3.20 12.36 -4.00
N TYR A 2 2.48 11.61 -4.86
CA TYR A 2 1.59 10.54 -4.41
C TYR A 2 2.35 9.23 -4.21
N ALA A 3 1.88 8.42 -3.26
CA ALA A 3 2.32 7.05 -3.09
C ALA A 3 1.15 6.13 -2.81
N LEU A 4 1.28 4.88 -3.25
CA LEU A 4 0.30 3.84 -3.02
C LEU A 4 0.78 2.92 -1.91
N GLY A 5 0.10 2.91 -0.78
CA GLY A 5 0.32 1.91 0.26
C GLY A 5 -0.38 0.61 -0.14
N VAL A 6 0.29 -0.54 -0.02
CA VAL A 6 -0.28 -1.85 -0.41
C VAL A 6 -0.13 -2.87 0.72
N GLY A 7 -1.27 -3.44 1.14
CA GLY A 7 -1.37 -4.62 1.98
C GLY A 7 -1.81 -5.82 1.14
N MET A 8 -1.28 -7.01 1.43
CA MET A 8 -1.61 -8.21 0.65
C MET A 8 -1.54 -9.49 1.50
N ARG A 9 -2.39 -10.47 1.20
CA ARG A 9 -2.33 -11.82 1.80
C ARG A 9 -1.15 -12.63 1.21
N ARG A 10 -0.90 -13.85 1.71
CA ARG A 10 0.17 -14.73 1.18
C ARG A 10 -0.16 -15.24 -0.23
N ARG A 11 -1.40 -15.72 -0.42
CA ARG A 11 -1.94 -16.15 -1.71
C ARG A 11 -2.74 -14.98 -2.29
N VAL A 12 -2.11 -14.23 -3.18
CA VAL A 12 -2.72 -13.09 -3.87
C VAL A 12 -2.87 -13.44 -5.35
N ARG A 13 -3.97 -13.02 -5.98
CA ARG A 13 -4.07 -13.12 -7.44
C ARG A 13 -3.33 -11.94 -8.04
N ARG A 14 -2.49 -12.19 -9.05
CA ARG A 14 -1.75 -11.12 -9.75
C ARG A 14 -2.68 -10.02 -10.25
N GLN A 15 -3.87 -10.38 -10.74
CA GLN A 15 -4.87 -9.42 -11.20
C GLN A 15 -5.33 -8.46 -10.10
N ASP A 16 -5.49 -8.92 -8.85
CA ASP A 16 -5.90 -8.05 -7.74
C ASP A 16 -4.83 -6.98 -7.46
N LEU A 17 -3.53 -7.32 -7.59
CA LEU A 17 -2.44 -6.36 -7.48
C LEU A 17 -2.42 -5.36 -8.64
N VAL A 18 -2.61 -5.83 -9.88
CA VAL A 18 -2.67 -4.96 -11.06
C VAL A 18 -3.83 -3.97 -10.94
N THR A 19 -5.01 -4.43 -10.53
CA THR A 19 -6.18 -3.56 -10.34
C THR A 19 -5.92 -2.52 -9.25
N ALA A 20 -5.28 -2.89 -8.14
CA ALA A 20 -4.93 -1.95 -7.08
C ALA A 20 -3.95 -0.86 -7.56
N VAL A 21 -2.93 -1.23 -8.34
CA VAL A 21 -1.96 -0.25 -8.90
C VAL A 21 -2.61 0.66 -9.93
N ARG A 22 -3.47 0.12 -10.82
CA ARG A 22 -4.23 0.91 -11.78
C ARG A 22 -5.15 1.91 -11.09
N TRP A 23 -5.88 1.48 -10.07
CA TRP A 23 -6.70 2.38 -9.26
C TRP A 23 -5.86 3.53 -8.67
N GLY A 24 -4.68 3.22 -8.12
CA GLY A 24 -3.78 4.25 -7.61
C GLY A 24 -3.33 5.26 -8.66
N LEU A 25 -3.03 4.80 -9.89
CA LEU A 25 -2.69 5.66 -11.02
C LEU A 25 -3.89 6.50 -11.50
N GLU A 26 -5.08 5.90 -11.59
CA GLU A 26 -6.31 6.60 -11.99
C GLU A 26 -6.67 7.73 -11.01
N GLU A 27 -6.49 7.51 -9.70
CA GLU A 27 -6.80 8.52 -8.68
C GLU A 27 -5.73 9.63 -8.59
N ALA A 28 -4.46 9.31 -8.86
CA ALA A 28 -3.33 10.22 -8.65
C ALA A 28 -2.82 10.91 -9.93
N GLY A 29 -3.16 10.37 -11.10
CA GLY A 29 -2.51 10.67 -12.39
C GLY A 29 -1.11 10.07 -12.51
N GLU A 30 -0.28 10.23 -11.47
CA GLU A 30 1.07 9.70 -11.37
C GLU A 30 1.38 9.23 -9.94
N LEU A 31 2.07 8.08 -9.83
CA LEU A 31 2.57 7.55 -8.55
C LEU A 31 4.09 7.65 -8.49
N GLY A 32 4.60 8.30 -7.44
CA GLY A 32 6.04 8.39 -7.21
C GLY A 32 6.63 7.09 -6.63
N GLU A 33 5.84 6.33 -5.87
CA GLU A 33 6.26 5.03 -5.32
C GLU A 33 5.07 4.18 -4.86
N ILE A 34 5.30 2.87 -4.76
CA ILE A 34 4.43 1.91 -4.08
C ILE A 34 5.13 1.46 -2.80
N ILE A 35 4.44 1.49 -1.66
CA ILE A 35 5.00 1.16 -0.34
C ILE A 35 4.30 -0.07 0.24
N THR A 36 5.07 -1.05 0.71
CA THR A 36 4.55 -2.24 1.41
C THR A 36 5.52 -2.74 2.48
N ILE A 37 5.14 -3.73 3.29
CA ILE A 37 5.96 -4.23 4.39
C ILE A 37 7.07 -5.20 3.94
N THR A 38 8.25 -5.12 4.57
CA THR A 38 9.42 -5.96 4.25
C THR A 38 9.16 -7.45 4.35
N ARG A 39 8.25 -7.90 5.23
CA ARG A 39 7.86 -9.33 5.34
C ARG A 39 7.33 -9.92 4.01
N LYS A 40 6.93 -9.07 3.05
CA LYS A 40 6.45 -9.49 1.73
C LYS A 40 7.54 -9.61 0.68
N ARG A 41 8.73 -9.05 0.90
CA ARG A 41 9.81 -8.93 -0.10
C ARG A 41 10.11 -10.24 -0.81
N ASP A 42 10.31 -11.32 -0.05
CA ASP A 42 10.70 -12.62 -0.62
C ASP A 42 9.52 -13.53 -0.95
N GLN A 43 8.29 -13.11 -0.64
CA GLN A 43 7.08 -13.86 -0.96
C GLN A 43 6.73 -13.70 -2.45
N PRO A 44 6.06 -14.70 -3.07
CA PRO A 44 5.59 -14.57 -4.46
C PRO A 44 4.77 -13.30 -4.72
N SER A 45 4.01 -12.85 -3.71
CA SER A 45 3.21 -11.64 -3.78
C SER A 45 4.03 -10.35 -3.81
N GLY A 46 5.15 -10.28 -3.06
CA GLY A 46 6.06 -9.14 -3.11
C GLY A 46 6.84 -9.09 -4.43
N LYS A 47 7.32 -10.24 -4.91
CA LYS A 47 7.96 -10.35 -6.24
C LYS A 47 7.01 -9.90 -7.35
N ALA A 48 5.75 -10.35 -7.32
CA ALA A 48 4.73 -9.92 -8.27
C ALA A 48 4.46 -8.41 -8.19
N LEU A 49 4.45 -7.81 -6.99
CA LEU A 49 4.29 -6.36 -6.86
C LEU A 49 5.48 -5.59 -7.47
N VAL A 50 6.71 -6.06 -7.30
CA VAL A 50 7.90 -5.46 -7.92
C VAL A 50 7.84 -5.53 -9.44
N GLU A 51 7.45 -6.67 -10.01
CA GLU A 51 7.26 -6.80 -11.47
C GLU A 51 6.19 -5.84 -11.99
N ILE A 52 5.09 -5.67 -11.24
CA ILE A 52 4.02 -4.74 -11.60
C ILE A 52 4.53 -3.29 -11.52
N GLY A 53 5.21 -2.92 -10.43
CA GLY A 53 5.83 -1.59 -10.30
C GLY A 53 6.75 -1.28 -11.46
N ARG A 54 7.65 -2.21 -11.82
CA ARG A 54 8.53 -2.08 -12.98
C ARG A 54 7.76 -1.88 -14.29
N ARG A 55 6.66 -2.63 -14.50
CA ARG A 55 5.82 -2.49 -15.70
C ARG A 55 5.18 -1.11 -15.83
N PHE A 56 4.83 -0.48 -14.70
CA PHE A 56 4.23 0.85 -14.68
C PHE A 56 5.25 1.98 -14.46
N GLY A 57 6.55 1.66 -14.38
CA GLY A 57 7.59 2.66 -14.10
C GLY A 57 7.58 3.21 -12.68
N ILE A 58 6.96 2.50 -11.72
CA ILE A 58 6.80 2.94 -10.33
C ILE A 58 7.73 2.13 -9.43
N PRO A 59 8.63 2.77 -8.65
CA PRO A 59 9.48 2.06 -7.71
C PRO A 59 8.67 1.46 -6.56
N VAL A 60 9.04 0.26 -6.13
CA VAL A 60 8.45 -0.42 -4.96
C VAL A 60 9.41 -0.34 -3.77
N ARG A 61 8.95 0.27 -2.67
CA ARG A 61 9.67 0.36 -1.41
C ARG A 61 9.11 -0.63 -0.40
N PHE A 62 10.01 -1.40 0.21
CA PHE A 62 9.70 -2.30 1.31
C PHE A 62 10.13 -1.67 2.64
N VAL A 63 9.21 -1.60 3.61
CA VAL A 63 9.43 -0.90 4.87
C VAL A 63 9.23 -1.83 6.06
N GLU A 64 10.11 -1.72 7.05
CA GLU A 64 10.11 -2.61 8.22
C GLU A 64 9.17 -2.13 9.32
N LYS A 65 9.04 -0.82 9.48
CA LYS A 65 8.28 -0.19 10.55
C LYS A 65 6.87 0.16 10.08
N LEU A 66 5.87 -0.33 10.81
CA LEU A 66 4.53 0.26 10.84
C LEU A 66 4.50 1.18 12.06
N ALA A 67 3.76 2.29 12.00
CA ALA A 67 3.61 3.20 13.12
C ALA A 67 3.20 2.41 14.37
N ASP A 68 3.79 2.75 15.51
CA ASP A 68 3.62 2.03 16.79
C ASP A 68 2.13 1.99 17.24
N HIS A 69 1.28 2.82 16.65
CA HIS A 69 -0.17 2.88 16.86
C HIS A 69 -1.00 1.97 15.93
N THR A 70 -0.39 0.99 15.26
CA THR A 70 -1.11 0.07 14.35
C THR A 70 -1.41 -1.27 15.05
N PRO A 71 -2.57 -1.44 15.75
CA PRO A 71 -2.84 -2.66 16.53
C PRO A 71 -2.87 -3.90 15.63
N SER A 72 -2.31 -5.05 16.01
CA SER A 72 -2.01 -6.17 15.09
C SER A 72 -3.18 -6.82 14.33
N ASP A 73 -4.45 -6.56 14.71
CA ASP A 73 -5.64 -7.20 14.14
C ASP A 73 -6.50 -6.25 13.29
N SER A 74 -6.79 -6.65 12.05
CA SER A 74 -7.66 -5.93 11.11
C SER A 74 -9.10 -5.72 11.58
N ARG A 75 -9.68 -6.59 12.42
CA ARG A 75 -11.06 -6.47 12.92
C ARG A 75 -11.17 -5.50 14.10
N ALA A 76 -10.19 -5.53 15.00
CA ALA A 76 -10.12 -4.59 16.12
C ALA A 76 -9.92 -3.14 15.63
N ARG A 77 -9.32 -2.96 14.46
CA ARG A 77 -9.05 -1.66 13.81
C ARG A 77 -10.29 -0.93 13.28
N ASP A 78 -11.20 -1.64 12.61
CA ASP A 78 -12.42 -1.02 12.05
C ASP A 78 -13.37 -0.50 13.14
N LEU A 79 -13.30 -1.06 14.36
CA LEU A 79 -14.10 -0.64 15.51
C LEU A 79 -13.54 0.60 16.25
N LEU A 80 -12.25 0.94 16.06
CA LEU A 80 -11.54 1.93 16.90
C LEU A 80 -11.09 3.19 16.14
N GLY A 81 -11.36 3.31 14.84
CA GLY A 81 -10.98 4.50 14.05
C GLY A 81 -9.46 4.73 13.91
N ALA A 82 -8.63 3.77 14.30
CA ALA A 82 -7.17 3.79 14.12
C ALA A 82 -6.80 3.46 12.66
N PRO A 83 -5.62 3.86 12.13
CA PRO A 83 -5.17 3.51 10.78
C PRO A 83 -5.27 2.01 10.52
N GLY A 84 -6.30 1.63 9.75
CA GLY A 84 -6.95 0.34 9.91
C GLY A 84 -6.30 -0.79 9.11
N SER A 85 -5.20 -0.51 8.43
CA SER A 85 -4.65 -1.41 7.42
C SER A 85 -3.14 -1.23 7.27
N VAL A 86 -2.47 -2.29 6.85
CA VAL A 86 -1.05 -2.24 6.51
C VAL A 86 -0.78 -1.17 5.45
N CYS A 87 -1.68 -0.94 4.49
CA CYS A 87 -1.50 0.06 3.44
C CYS A 87 -1.54 1.50 3.94
N GLU A 88 -2.44 1.86 4.86
CA GLU A 88 -2.44 3.21 5.45
C GLU A 88 -1.29 3.38 6.44
N GLY A 89 -1.00 2.34 7.24
CA GLY A 89 0.07 2.37 8.23
C GLY A 89 1.44 2.65 7.60
N VAL A 90 1.78 2.00 6.47
CA VAL A 90 3.05 2.28 5.79
C VAL A 90 3.11 3.70 5.23
N LEU A 91 2.00 4.25 4.76
CA LEU A 91 1.95 5.63 4.26
C LEU A 91 2.20 6.64 5.38
N ILE A 92 1.44 6.52 6.48
CA ILE A 92 1.52 7.43 7.63
C ILE A 92 2.92 7.38 8.26
N THR A 93 3.49 6.18 8.43
CA THR A 93 4.85 6.00 8.97
C THR A 93 5.91 6.73 8.14
N HIS A 94 5.66 6.89 6.84
CA HIS A 94 6.56 7.57 5.91
C HIS A 94 6.15 9.00 5.60
N GLY A 95 5.32 9.61 6.45
CA GLY A 95 4.97 11.03 6.39
C GLY A 95 4.03 11.39 5.23
N TYR A 96 3.24 10.42 4.75
CA TYR A 96 2.16 10.70 3.80
C TYR A 96 0.86 10.96 4.53
N GLU A 97 0.15 11.99 4.08
CA GLU A 97 -1.25 12.24 4.45
C GLU A 97 -2.15 11.34 3.59
N ILE A 98 -3.17 10.71 4.19
CA ILE A 98 -4.09 9.83 3.46
C ILE A 98 -5.06 10.68 2.63
N VAL A 99 -5.02 10.50 1.31
CA VAL A 99 -5.90 11.19 0.34
C VAL A 99 -7.07 10.30 -0.07
N ARG A 100 -6.82 8.99 -0.16
CA ARG A 100 -7.87 7.97 -0.32
C ARG A 100 -7.72 6.90 0.76
N PRO A 101 -8.78 6.62 1.53
CA PRO A 101 -8.76 5.57 2.53
C PRO A 101 -8.60 4.20 1.86
N LYS A 102 -8.31 3.17 2.67
CA LYS A 102 -8.13 1.81 2.16
C LYS A 102 -9.31 1.35 1.30
N ARG A 103 -8.99 0.70 0.19
CA ARG A 103 -9.92 -0.05 -0.66
C ARG A 103 -9.43 -1.47 -0.81
N THR A 104 -10.34 -2.43 -0.78
CA THR A 104 -10.04 -3.86 -0.99
C THR A 104 -10.27 -4.23 -2.46
N PHE A 105 -9.31 -4.96 -3.04
CA PHE A 105 -9.36 -5.47 -4.41
C PHE A 105 -9.39 -7.00 -4.37
N GLY A 106 -10.48 -7.57 -4.88
CA GLY A 106 -10.83 -8.96 -4.62
C GLY A 106 -10.99 -9.19 -3.11
N ASN A 107 -10.35 -10.25 -2.60
CA ASN A 107 -10.35 -10.60 -1.17
C ASN A 107 -8.93 -10.67 -0.57
N THR A 108 -7.92 -10.19 -1.31
CA THR A 108 -6.51 -10.48 -0.99
C THR A 108 -5.58 -9.28 -1.02
N VAL A 109 -5.99 -8.15 -1.60
CA VAL A 109 -5.20 -6.91 -1.68
C VAL A 109 -6.00 -5.76 -1.08
N THR A 110 -5.33 -4.92 -0.29
CA THR A 110 -5.84 -3.63 0.16
C THR A 110 -4.87 -2.55 -0.26
N ALA A 111 -5.35 -1.44 -0.80
CA ALA A 111 -4.49 -0.30 -1.11
C ALA A 111 -5.10 1.01 -0.60
N ALA A 112 -4.24 1.96 -0.26
CA ALA A 112 -4.62 3.30 0.13
C ALA A 112 -3.71 4.30 -0.60
N LEU A 113 -4.21 5.51 -0.85
CA LEU A 113 -3.45 6.56 -1.53
C LEU A 113 -3.03 7.62 -0.53
N GLY A 114 -1.73 7.92 -0.50
CA GLY A 114 -1.16 8.97 0.32
C GLY A 114 -0.50 10.04 -0.53
N TRP A 115 -0.40 11.25 0.01
CA TRP A 115 0.33 12.36 -0.59
C TRP A 115 1.27 13.00 0.43
N LYS A 116 2.46 13.40 -0.04
CA LYS A 116 3.39 14.23 0.72
C LYS A 116 3.85 15.40 -0.13
N ARG A 117 4.00 16.60 0.46
CA ARG A 117 4.69 17.71 -0.21
C ARG A 117 6.13 17.30 -0.48
N SER A 118 6.57 17.47 -1.73
CA SER A 118 7.99 17.38 -2.04
C SER A 118 8.65 18.60 -1.40
N ARG A 119 9.60 18.40 -0.49
CA ARG A 119 10.47 19.51 -0.06
C ARG A 119 11.28 19.91 -1.30
N LYS A 120 11.11 21.15 -1.75
CA LYS A 120 12.00 21.78 -2.73
C LYS A 120 13.36 22.00 -2.11
#